data_AF-A0A1A2Y8V5-F1
#
_entry.id   AF-A0A1A2Y8V5-F1
#
_cell.length_a   1.000
_cell.length_b   1.000
_cell.length_c   1.000
_cell.angle_alpha   90.00
_cell.angle_beta   90.00
_cell.angle_gamma   90.00
#
_symmetry.space_group_name_H-M   'P 1'
#
loop_
_entity.id
_entity.type
_entity.pdbx_description
1 polymer ?
#
loop_
_entity_poly.entity_id
_entity_poly.type
_entity_poly.pdbx_seq_one_letter_code
_entity_poly.pdbx_strand_id
1 'polypeptide(L)'
;MTSNDDLWACDTSVAVAALDSAHEAHAACRHALVQRRPALAGHAAFETYSVLTRLPLPLRLNATQAGSVLAKAFPAACWLDARATGDLFERLADLGIVGGSVYDALVGQAASTNRRVLLTRDCRAERTYRALGVRYQFVD
;
A
#
# COMPACT_ATOMS: atom_id res chain seq x y z
N MET A 1 -0.28 -20.31 -9.00
CA MET A 1 -1.67 -20.58 -8.57
C MET A 1 -1.91 -19.75 -7.33
N THR A 2 -2.54 -18.57 -7.46
CA THR A 2 -3.07 -17.85 -6.30
C THR A 2 -4.25 -18.66 -5.78
N SER A 3 -4.19 -19.15 -4.55
CA SER A 3 -5.36 -19.80 -3.96
C SER A 3 -6.44 -18.74 -3.75
N ASN A 4 -7.71 -19.14 -3.75
CA ASN A 4 -8.84 -18.25 -3.53
C ASN A 4 -8.90 -17.68 -2.09
N ASP A 5 -7.90 -17.97 -1.25
CA ASP A 5 -7.83 -17.63 0.17
C ASP A 5 -6.70 -16.63 0.52
N ASP A 6 -5.90 -16.19 -0.46
CA ASP A 6 -4.87 -15.18 -0.17
C ASP A 6 -5.52 -13.86 0.24
N LEU A 7 -5.14 -13.33 1.41
CA LEU A 7 -5.49 -11.97 1.81
C LEU A 7 -4.56 -10.99 1.09
N TRP A 8 -5.13 -9.89 0.59
CA TRP A 8 -4.38 -8.90 -0.16
C TRP A 8 -4.22 -7.60 0.62
N ALA A 9 -3.08 -6.94 0.42
CA ALA A 9 -2.87 -5.55 0.76
C ALA A 9 -2.35 -4.82 -0.47
N CYS A 10 -2.42 -3.50 -0.50
CA CYS A 10 -1.76 -2.72 -1.53
C CYS A 10 -1.02 -1.52 -0.93
N ASP A 11 0.03 -1.10 -1.63
CA ASP A 11 0.74 0.13 -1.33
C ASP A 11 0.04 1.36 -1.91
N THR A 12 0.67 2.52 -1.72
CA THR A 12 0.19 3.81 -2.21
C THR A 12 0.11 3.86 -3.74
N SER A 13 1.06 3.25 -4.44
CA SER A 13 1.15 3.30 -5.90
C SER A 13 -0.05 2.64 -6.58
N VAL A 14 -0.52 1.50 -6.05
CA VAL A 14 -1.73 0.82 -6.52
C VAL A 14 -2.99 1.54 -6.03
N ALA A 15 -3.01 2.00 -4.78
CA ALA A 15 -4.18 2.65 -4.20
C ALA A 15 -4.54 3.95 -4.91
N VAL A 16 -3.54 4.81 -5.17
CA VAL A 16 -3.73 6.07 -5.89
C VAL A 16 -4.20 5.79 -7.33
N ALA A 17 -3.53 4.90 -8.06
CA ALA A 17 -3.93 4.56 -9.42
C ALA A 17 -5.35 3.98 -9.49
N ALA A 18 -5.77 3.16 -8.52
CA ALA A 18 -7.12 2.61 -8.46
C ALA A 18 -8.23 3.65 -8.18
N LEU A 19 -7.87 4.79 -7.58
CA LEU A 19 -8.81 5.85 -7.18
C LEU A 19 -8.77 7.08 -8.09
N ASP A 20 -7.65 7.33 -8.77
CA ASP A 20 -7.49 8.39 -9.76
C ASP A 20 -7.87 7.86 -11.15
N SER A 21 -9.05 8.25 -11.64
CA SER A 21 -9.55 7.86 -12.96
C SER A 21 -8.71 8.37 -14.13
N ALA A 22 -7.86 9.37 -13.92
CA ALA A 22 -6.96 9.91 -14.95
C ALA A 22 -5.59 9.21 -14.97
N HIS A 23 -5.31 8.33 -14.00
CA HIS A 23 -4.06 7.58 -13.97
C HIS A 23 -4.03 6.54 -15.10
N GLU A 24 -2.92 6.44 -15.84
CA GLU A 24 -2.74 5.47 -16.95
C GLU A 24 -3.09 4.01 -16.57
N ALA A 25 -2.73 3.57 -15.37
CA ALA A 25 -2.99 2.21 -14.88
C ALA A 25 -4.30 2.09 -14.10
N HIS A 26 -5.18 3.09 -14.20
CA HIS A 26 -6.44 3.10 -13.45
C HIS A 26 -7.24 1.83 -13.69
N ALA A 27 -7.38 1.40 -14.95
CA ALA A 27 -8.16 0.21 -15.29
C ALA A 27 -7.65 -1.05 -14.59
N ALA A 28 -6.33 -1.28 -14.62
CA ALA A 28 -5.70 -2.44 -14.00
C ALA A 28 -5.77 -2.41 -12.46
N CYS A 29 -5.39 -1.27 -11.85
CA CYS A 29 -5.44 -1.13 -10.40
C CYS A 29 -6.87 -1.17 -9.87
N ARG A 30 -7.84 -0.58 -10.60
CA ARG A 30 -9.25 -0.67 -10.26
C ARG A 30 -9.77 -2.10 -10.33
N HIS A 31 -9.37 -2.84 -11.37
CA HIS A 31 -9.71 -4.25 -11.49
C HIS A 31 -9.15 -5.05 -10.31
N ALA A 32 -7.87 -4.87 -9.97
CA ALA A 32 -7.23 -5.52 -8.82
C ALA A 32 -7.94 -5.17 -7.50
N LEU A 33 -8.31 -3.90 -7.28
CA LEU A 33 -9.07 -3.46 -6.11
C LEU A 33 -10.42 -4.17 -6.00
N VAL A 34 -11.18 -4.27 -7.09
CA VAL A 34 -12.51 -4.91 -7.09
C VAL A 34 -12.42 -6.42 -6.89
N GLN A 35 -11.49 -7.09 -7.58
CA GLN A 35 -11.37 -8.55 -7.54
C GLN A 35 -10.75 -9.05 -6.24
N ARG A 36 -9.69 -8.39 -5.76
CA ARG A 36 -8.88 -8.88 -4.63
C ARG A 36 -9.24 -8.22 -3.29
N ARG A 37 -9.96 -7.10 -3.33
CA ARG A 37 -10.39 -6.32 -2.16
C ARG A 37 -9.25 -6.11 -1.13
N PRO A 38 -8.09 -5.58 -1.55
CA PRO A 38 -6.95 -5.39 -0.67
C PRO A 38 -7.28 -4.45 0.50
N ALA A 39 -6.53 -4.57 1.59
CA ALA A 39 -6.40 -3.52 2.60
C ALA A 39 -5.30 -2.52 2.20
N LEU A 40 -5.33 -1.28 2.73
CA LEU A 40 -4.18 -0.38 2.64
C LEU A 40 -3.11 -0.82 3.64
N ALA A 41 -1.90 -1.06 3.16
CA ALA A 41 -0.80 -1.53 3.97
C ALA A 41 -0.20 -0.41 4.83
N GLY A 42 -0.65 -0.31 6.08
CA GLY A 42 -0.08 0.54 7.12
C GLY A 42 0.10 1.99 6.67
N HIS A 43 1.36 2.40 6.50
CA HIS A 43 1.71 3.77 6.13
C HIS A 43 1.11 4.22 4.79
N ALA A 44 0.79 3.29 3.89
CA ALA A 44 0.15 3.58 2.60
C ALA A 44 -1.19 4.29 2.75
N ALA A 45 -1.91 4.09 3.87
CA ALA A 45 -3.16 4.79 4.14
C ALA A 45 -2.95 6.31 4.27
N PHE A 46 -1.90 6.72 4.98
CA PHE A 46 -1.55 8.13 5.18
C PHE A 46 -1.05 8.75 3.89
N GLU A 47 -0.19 8.06 3.15
CA GLU A 47 0.34 8.54 1.87
C GLU A 47 -0.77 8.71 0.84
N THR A 48 -1.67 7.72 0.71
CA THR A 48 -2.79 7.79 -0.23
C THR A 48 -3.71 8.96 0.10
N TYR A 49 -4.08 9.13 1.38
CA TYR A 49 -4.87 10.30 1.82
C TYR A 49 -4.19 11.63 1.45
N SER A 50 -2.89 11.71 1.74
CA SER A 50 -2.02 12.86 1.48
C SER A 50 -1.97 13.18 -0.02
N VAL A 51 -1.89 12.18 -0.89
CA VAL A 51 -1.89 12.35 -2.35
C VAL A 51 -3.26 12.82 -2.84
N LEU A 52 -4.35 12.14 -2.48
CA LEU A 52 -5.70 12.45 -2.96
C LEU A 52 -6.13 13.89 -2.62
N THR A 53 -5.65 14.43 -1.51
CA THR A 53 -5.93 15.81 -1.07
C THR A 53 -5.06 16.87 -1.73
N ARG A 54 -4.05 16.47 -2.51
CA ARG A 54 -3.13 17.37 -3.24
C ARG A 54 -3.14 17.21 -4.75
N LEU A 55 -3.91 16.27 -5.29
CA LEU A 55 -4.06 16.12 -6.74
C LEU A 55 -4.45 17.45 -7.42
N PRO A 56 -4.18 17.61 -8.72
CA PRO A 56 -4.72 18.71 -9.49
C PRO A 56 -6.26 18.69 -9.52
N LEU A 57 -6.88 19.86 -9.70
CA LEU A 57 -8.31 19.91 -10.01
C LEU A 57 -8.55 19.30 -11.41
N PRO A 58 -9.70 18.64 -11.64
CA PRO A 58 -10.85 18.48 -10.73
C PRO A 58 -10.75 17.26 -9.79
N LEU A 59 -9.65 16.51 -9.79
CA LEU A 59 -9.52 15.23 -9.07
C LEU A 59 -9.24 15.38 -7.57
N ARG A 60 -8.78 16.55 -7.14
CA ARG A 60 -8.50 16.85 -5.73
C ARG A 60 -9.72 16.60 -4.84
N LEU A 61 -9.53 15.77 -3.81
CA LEU A 61 -10.53 15.56 -2.77
C LEU A 61 -10.29 16.52 -1.60
N ASN A 62 -11.37 16.98 -0.96
CA ASN A 62 -11.25 17.56 0.37
C ASN A 62 -11.05 16.47 1.45
N ALA A 63 -10.75 16.89 2.68
CA ALA A 63 -10.46 15.97 3.79
C ALA A 63 -11.57 14.93 4.03
N THR A 64 -12.82 15.38 4.10
CA THR A 64 -13.99 14.52 4.34
C THR A 64 -14.20 13.52 3.20
N GLN A 65 -14.04 13.98 1.95
CA GLN A 65 -14.13 13.13 0.76
C GLN A 65 -13.04 12.06 0.77
N ALA A 66 -11.79 12.44 1.02
CA ALA A 66 -10.66 11.51 1.06
C ALA A 66 -10.87 10.43 2.13
N GLY A 67 -11.24 10.81 3.36
CA GLY A 67 -11.55 9.83 4.42
C GLY A 67 -12.69 8.88 4.03
N SER A 68 -13.76 9.42 3.45
CA SER A 68 -14.93 8.63 3.03
C SER A 68 -14.61 7.66 1.89
N VAL A 69 -13.80 8.09 0.91
CA VAL A 69 -13.39 7.26 -0.23
C VAL A 69 -12.49 6.12 0.25
N LEU A 70 -11.50 6.40 1.09
CA LEU A 70 -10.59 5.37 1.60
C LEU A 70 -11.34 4.34 2.46
N ALA A 71 -12.22 4.77 3.36
CA ALA A 71 -13.01 3.85 4.19
C ALA A 71 -13.91 2.93 3.37
N LYS A 72 -14.48 3.44 2.26
CA LYS A 72 -15.33 2.64 1.35
C LYS A 72 -14.51 1.69 0.46
N ALA A 73 -13.38 2.16 -0.07
CA ALA A 73 -12.56 1.37 -0.97
C ALA A 73 -11.75 0.28 -0.25
N PHE A 74 -11.33 0.54 0.99
CA PHE A 74 -10.44 -0.33 1.77
C PHE A 74 -10.98 -0.55 3.19
N PRO A 75 -12.06 -1.33 3.36
CA PRO A 75 -12.72 -1.50 4.66
C PRO A 75 -11.93 -2.36 5.64
N ALA A 76 -10.97 -3.16 5.17
CA ALA A 76 -10.13 -4.01 6.00
C ALA A 76 -8.90 -3.28 6.52
N ALA A 77 -8.55 -3.51 7.79
CA ALA A 77 -7.34 -2.98 8.39
C ALA A 77 -6.10 -3.82 8.04
N CYS A 78 -4.95 -3.15 7.95
CA CYS A 78 -3.63 -3.77 7.78
C CYS A 78 -2.58 -2.87 8.43
N TRP A 79 -2.62 -2.76 9.76
CA TRP A 79 -1.71 -1.94 10.55
C TRP A 79 -0.55 -2.75 11.12
N LEU A 80 0.55 -2.07 11.44
CA LEU A 80 1.57 -2.61 12.33
C LEU A 80 1.10 -2.49 13.77
N ASP A 81 1.34 -3.53 14.57
CA ASP A 81 1.25 -3.41 16.01
C ASP A 81 2.54 -2.79 16.60
N ALA A 82 2.48 -2.42 17.89
CA ALA A 82 3.59 -1.76 18.56
C ALA A 82 4.89 -2.59 18.56
N ARG A 83 4.76 -3.92 18.70
CA ARG A 83 5.91 -4.83 18.71
C ARG A 83 6.56 -4.90 17.34
N ALA A 84 5.78 -5.15 16.30
CA ALA A 84 6.26 -5.22 14.93
C ALA A 84 6.85 -3.88 14.46
N THR A 85 6.37 -2.76 14.98
CA THR A 85 6.94 -1.42 14.73
C THR A 85 8.34 -1.28 15.34
N GLY A 86 8.51 -1.69 16.61
CA GLY A 86 9.81 -1.69 17.27
C GLY A 86 10.80 -2.63 16.60
N ASP A 87 10.39 -3.89 16.36
CA ASP A 87 11.20 -4.91 15.69
C ASP A 87 11.65 -4.44 14.30
N LEU A 88 10.79 -3.75 13.55
CA LEU A 88 11.16 -3.19 12.24
C LEU A 88 12.25 -2.12 12.40
N PHE A 89 12.07 -1.19 13.34
CA PHE A 89 13.00 -0.08 13.55
C PHE A 89 14.41 -0.57 13.87
N GLU A 90 14.55 -1.57 14.74
CA GLU A 90 15.83 -2.20 15.08
C GLU A 90 16.51 -2.83 13.86
N ARG A 91 15.73 -3.43 12.94
CA ARG A 91 16.24 -4.12 11.75
C ARG A 91 16.62 -3.20 10.59
N LEU A 92 16.22 -1.93 10.60
CA LEU A 92 16.44 -1.02 9.44
C LEU A 92 17.93 -0.92 9.08
N ALA A 93 18.80 -0.77 10.08
CA ALA A 93 20.24 -0.64 9.89
C ALA A 93 20.86 -1.91 9.27
N ASP A 94 20.50 -3.08 9.82
CA ASP A 94 21.00 -4.38 9.34
C ASP A 94 20.54 -4.68 7.91
N LEU A 95 19.36 -4.19 7.54
CA LEU A 95 18.80 -4.32 6.19
C LEU A 95 19.31 -3.24 5.21
N GLY A 96 20.09 -2.27 5.69
CA GLY A 96 20.58 -1.15 4.89
C GLY A 96 19.47 -0.26 4.33
N ILE A 97 18.31 -0.20 5.00
CA ILE A 97 17.16 0.59 4.59
C ILE A 97 17.33 2.03 5.11
N VAL A 98 17.31 3.00 4.21
CA VAL A 98 17.62 4.40 4.51
C VAL A 98 16.72 5.37 3.74
N GLY A 99 16.58 6.60 4.26
CA GLY A 99 15.83 7.67 3.60
C GLY A 99 14.36 7.30 3.35
N GLY A 100 13.84 7.67 2.18
CA GLY A 100 12.43 7.44 1.83
C GLY A 100 12.01 5.96 1.82
N SER A 101 12.94 5.02 1.63
CA SER A 101 12.64 3.59 1.63
C SER A 101 12.16 3.04 2.98
N VAL A 102 12.33 3.82 4.06
CA VAL A 102 11.74 3.52 5.37
C VAL A 102 10.20 3.48 5.30
N TYR A 103 9.57 4.30 4.48
CA TYR A 103 8.11 4.27 4.31
C TYR A 103 7.66 3.00 3.58
N ASP A 104 8.41 2.57 2.56
CA ASP A 104 8.19 1.27 1.92
C ASP A 104 8.37 0.12 2.91
N ALA A 105 9.32 0.24 3.84
CA ALA A 105 9.54 -0.76 4.86
C ALA A 105 8.35 -0.89 5.82
N LEU A 106 7.75 0.24 6.23
CA LEU A 106 6.53 0.25 7.03
C LEU A 106 5.35 -0.41 6.28
N VAL A 107 5.20 -0.11 4.99
CA VAL A 107 4.18 -0.71 4.12
C VAL A 107 4.39 -2.22 4.00
N GLY A 108 5.59 -2.64 3.62
CA GLY A 108 5.94 -4.05 3.44
C GLY A 108 5.79 -4.86 4.71
N GLN A 109 6.30 -4.34 5.84
CA GLN A 109 6.17 -5.01 7.13
C GLN A 109 4.71 -5.10 7.57
N ALA A 110 3.88 -4.08 7.33
CA ALA A 110 2.46 -4.14 7.65
C ALA A 110 1.76 -5.29 6.90
N ALA A 111 2.00 -5.42 5.59
CA ALA A 111 1.46 -6.52 4.79
C ALA A 111 1.95 -7.89 5.31
N SER A 112 3.25 -8.01 5.58
CA SER A 112 3.87 -9.25 6.07
C SER A 112 3.30 -9.69 7.42
N THR A 113 3.24 -8.79 8.41
CA THR A 113 2.69 -9.08 9.75
C THR A 113 1.21 -9.48 9.68
N ASN A 114 0.45 -8.90 8.76
CA ASN A 114 -0.96 -9.25 8.52
C ASN A 114 -1.15 -10.46 7.58
N ARG A 115 -0.05 -11.13 7.18
CA ARG A 115 -0.03 -12.29 6.26
C ARG A 115 -0.65 -12.02 4.89
N ARG A 116 -0.59 -10.78 4.42
CA ARG A 116 -1.16 -10.34 3.16
C ARG A 116 -0.11 -10.32 2.06
N VAL A 117 -0.52 -10.67 0.83
CA VAL A 117 0.30 -10.44 -0.37
C VAL A 117 0.15 -8.98 -0.76
N LEU A 118 1.27 -8.26 -0.90
CA LEU A 118 1.30 -6.84 -1.22
C LEU A 118 1.21 -6.61 -2.74
N LEU A 119 0.21 -5.85 -3.17
CA LEU A 119 0.12 -5.33 -4.53
C LEU A 119 0.90 -4.02 -4.62
N THR A 120 1.77 -3.91 -5.62
CA THR A 120 2.60 -2.72 -5.84
C THR A 120 2.73 -2.39 -7.34
N ARG A 121 2.98 -1.13 -7.65
CA ARG A 121 3.46 -0.63 -8.95
C ARG A 121 4.82 0.03 -8.86
N ASP A 122 5.38 0.17 -7.67
CA ASP A 122 6.65 0.85 -7.47
C ASP A 122 7.81 -0.15 -7.55
N CYS A 123 8.41 -0.26 -8.74
CA CYS A 123 9.59 -1.08 -8.95
C CYS A 123 10.79 -0.64 -8.07
N ARG A 124 10.81 0.61 -7.59
CA ARG A 124 11.89 1.11 -6.72
C ARG A 124 11.76 0.54 -5.31
N ALA A 125 10.53 0.31 -4.83
CA ALA A 125 10.23 -0.25 -3.52
C ALA A 125 10.51 -1.77 -3.44
N GLU A 126 10.64 -2.45 -4.59
CA GLU A 126 10.91 -3.89 -4.68
C GLU A 126 12.12 -4.32 -3.86
N ARG A 127 13.20 -3.52 -3.88
CA ARG A 127 14.41 -3.81 -3.10
C ARG A 127 14.10 -3.91 -1.60
N THR A 128 13.28 -3.00 -1.09
CA THR A 128 12.85 -2.98 0.32
C THR A 128 11.98 -4.20 0.63
N TYR A 129 11.02 -4.52 -0.24
CA TYR A 129 10.14 -5.67 -0.06
C TYR A 129 10.91 -7.00 -0.06
N ARG A 130 11.90 -7.14 -0.94
CA ARG A 130 12.80 -8.30 -0.97
C ARG A 130 13.64 -8.40 0.30
N ALA A 131 14.24 -7.29 0.76
CA ALA A 131 15.04 -7.27 1.99
C ALA A 131 14.22 -7.69 3.22
N LEU A 132 12.93 -7.36 3.25
CA LEU A 132 12.00 -7.74 4.33
C LEU A 132 11.36 -9.12 4.15
N GLY A 133 11.60 -9.81 3.03
CA GLY A 133 10.96 -11.10 2.72
C GLY A 133 9.45 -11.01 2.51
N VAL A 134 8.96 -9.85 2.05
CA VAL A 134 7.53 -9.61 1.82
C VAL A 134 7.07 -10.39 0.59
N ARG A 135 5.91 -11.05 0.67
CA ARG A 135 5.23 -11.58 -0.52
C ARG A 135 4.56 -10.43 -1.25
N TYR A 136 4.95 -10.16 -2.50
CA TYR A 136 4.35 -9.09 -3.30
C TYR A 136 4.08 -9.53 -4.74
N GLN A 137 3.24 -8.76 -5.43
CA GLN A 137 2.93 -8.91 -6.86
C GLN A 137 2.79 -7.52 -7.50
N PHE A 138 3.35 -7.37 -8.70
CA PHE A 138 3.16 -6.18 -9.52
C PHE A 138 1.77 -6.14 -10.16
N VAL A 139 1.21 -4.94 -10.29
CA VAL A 139 -0.03 -4.68 -11.03
C VAL A 139 0.30 -3.89 -12.29
N ASP A 140 0.17 -4.52 -13.46
CA ASP A 140 0.41 -3.90 -14.77
C ASP A 140 -0.84 -3.18 -15.29
#